data_AF-A0A6M4GTT2-F1
#
_entry.id   AF-A0A6M4GTT2-F1
#
_cell.length_a   1.000
_cell.length_b   1.000
_cell.length_c   1.000
_cell.angle_alpha   90.00
_cell.angle_beta   90.00
_cell.angle_gamma   90.00
#
_symmetry.space_group_name_H-M   'P 1'
#
loop_
_entity.id
_entity.type
_entity.pdbx_description
1 polymer ?
#
loop_
_entity_poly.entity_id
_entity_poly.type
_entity_poly.pdbx_seq_one_letter_code
_entity_poly.pdbx_strand_id
1 'polypeptide(L)'
;MRKLPLVVLLAALAVPPALADWDEAREKRDAAERKAQAAESARKKAEMDRIRSDTELKAARAYLGPAAEGKSDAEARRLYAEKMAVIQRAGKGDAAAKAQLQGLNPEQQAQMDAAMKGMTGKSLTEFNSMSDAEMKAYQRDMEKKYGK
;
A
#
# COMPACT_ATOMS: atom_id res chain seq x y z
N MET A 1 0.15 19.37 86.05
CA MET A 1 -0.55 19.01 84.78
C MET A 1 -0.31 20.16 83.80
N ARG A 2 0.66 20.05 82.90
CA ARG A 2 0.55 19.67 81.46
C ARG A 2 -0.24 20.67 80.57
N LYS A 3 0.53 21.37 79.70
CA LYS A 3 0.26 21.85 78.32
C LYS A 3 -0.15 23.33 78.06
N LEU A 4 0.85 24.14 77.69
CA LEU A 4 0.85 25.14 76.58
C LEU A 4 0.54 24.45 75.22
N PRO A 5 0.32 25.14 74.08
CA PRO A 5 -0.15 26.52 73.82
C PRO A 5 -1.21 26.63 72.68
N LEU A 6 -2.06 27.65 72.70
CA LEU A 6 -3.02 27.98 71.63
C LEU A 6 -2.48 29.13 70.75
N VAL A 7 -1.30 28.95 70.13
CA VAL A 7 -0.64 29.98 69.28
C VAL A 7 -0.30 29.44 67.88
N VAL A 8 -0.82 28.27 67.50
CA VAL A 8 -0.46 27.64 66.21
C VAL A 8 -1.31 28.11 65.02
N LEU A 9 -2.40 28.87 65.24
CA LEU A 9 -3.34 29.20 64.16
C LEU A 9 -3.01 30.46 63.34
N LEU A 10 -1.88 31.14 63.59
CA LEU A 10 -1.50 32.36 62.87
C LEU A 10 -0.28 32.22 61.95
N ALA A 11 0.19 31.00 61.68
CA ALA A 11 1.35 30.75 60.80
C ALA A 11 0.98 30.22 59.39
N ALA A 12 -0.31 30.08 59.06
CA ALA A 12 -0.76 29.48 57.81
C ALA A 12 -0.97 30.48 56.65
N LEU A 13 -0.73 31.78 56.85
CA LEU A 13 -0.99 32.83 55.84
C LEU A 13 0.25 33.31 55.06
N ALA A 14 1.40 32.67 55.23
CA ALA A 14 2.62 32.99 54.48
C ALA A 14 2.97 31.92 53.44
N VAL A 15 1.97 31.40 52.71
CA VAL A 15 2.24 30.70 51.45
C VAL A 15 2.32 31.78 50.37
N PRO A 16 3.53 32.17 49.89
CA PRO A 16 3.60 33.03 48.73
C PRO A 16 2.86 32.32 47.57
N PRO A 17 2.13 33.06 46.71
CA PRO A 17 1.65 32.45 45.49
C PRO A 17 2.90 31.93 44.77
N ALA A 18 2.97 30.62 44.56
CA ALA A 18 3.92 30.01 43.64
C ALA A 18 3.54 30.46 42.22
N LEU A 19 3.71 31.75 41.94
CA LEU A 19 3.83 32.28 40.61
C LEU A 19 5.17 31.78 40.10
N ALA A 20 5.10 30.72 39.30
CA ALA A 20 5.76 30.71 38.01
C ALA A 20 7.22 31.19 38.04
N ASP A 21 8.13 30.38 38.61
CA ASP A 21 9.54 30.37 38.20
C ASP A 21 9.61 29.84 36.76
N TRP A 22 9.16 30.67 35.82
CA TRP A 22 9.35 30.47 34.41
C TRP A 22 10.81 30.80 34.10
N ASP A 23 11.67 29.79 34.23
CA ASP A 23 13.08 29.92 33.90
C ASP A 23 13.25 29.98 32.38
N GLU A 24 13.30 31.19 31.82
CA GLU A 24 13.56 31.44 30.40
C GLU A 24 14.81 30.72 29.89
N ALA A 25 15.82 30.56 30.73
CA ALA A 25 17.06 29.89 30.33
C ALA A 25 16.84 28.38 30.18
N ARG A 26 15.93 27.79 30.97
CA ARG A 26 15.52 26.39 30.84
C ARG A 26 14.66 26.17 29.60
N GLU A 27 13.66 27.01 29.35
CA GLU A 27 12.83 26.91 28.14
C GLU A 27 13.65 27.06 26.86
N LYS A 28 14.65 27.97 26.83
CA LYS A 28 15.56 28.11 25.67
C LYS A 28 16.38 26.83 25.42
N ARG A 29 16.81 26.13 26.48
CA ARG A 29 17.53 24.84 26.35
C ARG A 29 16.59 23.74 25.87
N ASP A 30 15.42 23.61 26.47
CA ASP A 30 14.43 22.59 26.11
C ASP A 30 13.90 22.81 24.68
N ALA A 31 13.73 24.07 24.25
CA ALA A 31 13.36 24.40 22.88
C ALA A 31 14.49 24.13 21.88
N ALA A 32 15.75 24.37 22.25
CA ALA A 32 16.91 24.01 21.43
C ALA A 32 17.04 22.49 21.29
N GLU A 33 16.82 21.74 22.36
CA GLU A 33 16.86 20.27 22.35
C GLU A 33 15.72 19.68 21.53
N ARG A 34 14.48 20.21 21.66
CA ARG A 34 13.35 19.83 20.79
C ARG A 34 13.63 20.10 19.31
N LYS A 35 14.23 21.25 18.97
CA LYS A 35 14.63 21.56 17.60
C LYS A 35 15.72 20.62 17.08
N ALA A 36 16.69 20.27 17.92
CA ALA A 36 17.74 19.32 17.56
C ALA A 36 17.16 17.91 17.32
N GLN A 37 16.29 17.43 18.20
CA GLN A 37 15.58 16.15 18.04
C GLN A 37 14.65 16.14 16.81
N ALA A 38 13.95 17.24 16.54
CA ALA A 38 13.14 17.39 15.33
C ALA A 38 14.00 17.36 14.05
N ALA A 39 15.16 18.03 14.06
CA ALA A 39 16.09 18.00 12.94
C ALA A 39 16.71 16.60 12.74
N GLU A 40 17.06 15.91 13.81
CA GLU A 40 17.61 14.56 13.74
C GLU A 40 16.57 13.53 13.26
N SER A 41 15.34 13.60 13.79
CA SER A 41 14.23 12.74 13.33
C SER A 41 13.84 13.02 11.88
N ALA A 42 13.85 14.28 11.44
CA ALA A 42 13.64 14.64 10.04
C ALA A 42 14.75 14.06 9.13
N ARG A 43 16.01 14.11 9.56
CA ARG A 43 17.13 13.50 8.82
C ARG A 43 16.99 11.98 8.74
N LYS A 44 16.71 11.32 9.86
CA LYS A 44 16.45 9.87 9.92
C LYS A 44 15.29 9.48 9.01
N LYS A 45 14.20 10.25 9.02
CA LYS A 45 13.06 10.02 8.14
C LYS A 45 13.45 10.15 6.67
N ALA A 46 14.15 11.22 6.30
CA ALA A 46 14.60 11.42 4.92
C ALA A 46 15.55 10.31 4.44
N GLU A 47 16.41 9.80 5.32
CA GLU A 47 17.29 8.66 5.02
C GLU A 47 16.49 7.37 4.81
N MET A 48 15.55 7.08 5.71
CA MET A 48 14.66 5.93 5.57
C MET A 48 13.81 6.00 4.29
N ASP A 49 13.30 7.18 3.94
CA ASP A 49 12.53 7.40 2.71
C ASP A 49 13.39 7.16 1.46
N ARG A 50 14.67 7.54 1.49
CA ARG A 50 15.63 7.24 0.40
C ARG A 50 15.88 5.75 0.28
N ILE A 51 16.21 5.07 1.38
CA ILE A 51 16.45 3.62 1.39
C ILE A 51 15.20 2.88 0.89
N ARG A 52 14.02 3.28 1.34
CA ARG A 52 12.75 2.72 0.89
C ARG A 52 12.54 2.94 -0.62
N SER A 53 12.74 4.17 -1.09
CA SER A 53 12.63 4.51 -2.51
C SER A 53 13.57 3.68 -3.39
N ASP A 54 14.80 3.47 -2.95
CA ASP A 54 15.81 2.71 -3.70
C ASP A 54 15.50 1.21 -3.69
N THR A 55 15.04 0.67 -2.56
CA THR A 55 14.62 -0.73 -2.46
C THR A 55 13.37 -1.00 -3.31
N GLU A 56 12.39 -0.12 -3.30
CA GLU A 56 11.20 -0.20 -4.16
C GLU A 56 11.57 -0.16 -5.64
N LEU A 57 12.50 0.73 -6.04
CA LEU A 57 12.99 0.80 -7.42
C LEU A 57 13.75 -0.48 -7.82
N LYS A 58 14.59 -1.01 -6.93
CA LYS A 58 15.32 -2.26 -7.18
C LYS A 58 14.35 -3.44 -7.33
N ALA A 59 13.33 -3.52 -6.50
CA ALA A 59 12.27 -4.53 -6.62
C ALA A 59 11.48 -4.36 -7.92
N ALA A 60 11.13 -3.12 -8.28
CA ALA A 60 10.44 -2.81 -9.54
C ALA A 60 11.26 -3.25 -10.77
N ARG A 61 12.57 -2.98 -10.77
CA ARG A 61 13.48 -3.42 -11.83
C ARG A 61 13.62 -4.94 -11.89
N ALA A 62 13.77 -5.60 -10.74
CA ALA A 62 13.82 -7.06 -10.66
C ALA A 62 12.52 -7.69 -11.20
N TYR A 63 11.37 -7.09 -10.91
CA TYR A 63 10.07 -7.53 -11.41
C TYR A 63 9.92 -7.34 -12.93
N LEU A 64 10.37 -6.19 -13.44
CA LEU A 64 10.29 -5.88 -14.87
C LEU A 64 11.32 -6.64 -15.71
N GLY A 65 12.44 -7.06 -15.11
CA GLY A 65 13.50 -7.81 -15.77
C GLY A 65 14.01 -7.09 -17.03
N PRO A 66 14.04 -7.75 -18.20
CA PRO A 66 14.49 -7.15 -19.46
C PRO A 66 13.73 -5.89 -19.87
N ALA A 67 12.46 -5.75 -19.46
CA ALA A 67 11.65 -4.59 -19.81
C ALA A 67 12.12 -3.28 -19.13
N ALA A 68 12.95 -3.38 -18.08
CA ALA A 68 13.56 -2.23 -17.41
C ALA A 68 15.02 -1.98 -17.84
N GLU A 69 15.58 -2.80 -18.72
CA GLU A 69 16.96 -2.62 -19.19
C GLU A 69 17.07 -1.38 -20.08
N GLY A 70 18.09 -0.54 -19.82
CA GLY A 70 18.27 0.74 -20.51
C GLY A 70 17.24 1.83 -20.17
N LYS A 71 16.30 1.57 -19.24
CA LYS A 71 15.28 2.53 -18.80
C LYS A 71 15.74 3.36 -17.61
N SER A 72 15.35 4.64 -17.60
CA SER A 72 15.55 5.52 -16.46
C SER A 72 14.75 5.05 -15.22
N ASP A 73 15.14 5.51 -14.04
CA ASP A 73 14.44 5.19 -12.78
C ASP A 73 12.96 5.57 -12.83
N ALA A 74 12.65 6.73 -13.42
CA ALA A 74 11.29 7.22 -13.58
C ALA A 74 10.47 6.33 -14.52
N GLU A 75 11.06 5.89 -15.63
CA GLU A 75 10.41 4.97 -16.56
C GLU A 75 10.18 3.59 -15.93
N ALA A 76 11.16 3.05 -15.21
CA ALA A 76 11.01 1.76 -14.52
C ALA A 76 9.88 1.81 -13.50
N ARG A 77 9.76 2.88 -12.71
CA ARG A 77 8.64 3.08 -11.78
C ARG A 77 7.30 3.17 -12.49
N ARG A 78 7.23 3.92 -13.59
CA ARG A 78 6.00 4.06 -14.38
C ARG A 78 5.56 2.71 -14.97
N LEU A 79 6.48 1.97 -15.59
CA LEU A 79 6.21 0.64 -16.15
C LEU A 79 5.75 -0.34 -15.08
N TYR A 80 6.39 -0.31 -13.91
CA TYR A 80 6.00 -1.15 -12.78
C TYR A 80 4.58 -0.80 -12.29
N ALA A 81 4.28 0.49 -12.11
CA ALA A 81 2.95 0.94 -11.71
C ALA A 81 1.86 0.54 -12.73
N GLU A 82 2.14 0.66 -14.02
CA GLU A 82 1.23 0.25 -15.09
C GLU A 82 0.96 -1.25 -15.03
N LYS A 83 2.00 -2.09 -14.92
CA LYS A 83 1.81 -3.54 -14.77
C LYS A 83 1.03 -3.89 -13.51
N MET A 84 1.31 -3.26 -12.38
CA MET A 84 0.56 -3.49 -11.15
C MET A 84 -0.92 -3.08 -11.29
N ALA A 85 -1.22 -2.00 -12.01
CA ALA A 85 -2.59 -1.59 -12.29
C ALA A 85 -3.32 -2.61 -13.18
N VAL A 86 -2.64 -3.19 -14.18
CA VAL A 86 -3.21 -4.28 -15.00
C VAL A 86 -3.48 -5.51 -14.14
N ILE A 87 -2.54 -5.91 -13.27
CA ILE A 87 -2.73 -7.08 -12.37
C ILE A 87 -3.91 -6.88 -11.43
N GLN A 88 -4.04 -5.70 -10.83
CA GLN A 88 -5.17 -5.40 -9.95
C GLN A 88 -6.51 -5.45 -10.69
N ARG A 89 -6.58 -4.91 -11.92
CA ARG A 89 -7.79 -5.01 -12.74
C ARG A 89 -8.11 -6.46 -13.12
N ALA A 90 -7.11 -7.24 -13.50
CA ALA A 90 -7.27 -8.65 -13.82
C ALA A 90 -7.78 -9.46 -12.60
N GLY A 91 -7.25 -9.17 -11.40
CA GLY A 91 -7.70 -9.77 -10.14
C GLY A 91 -9.14 -9.41 -9.76
N LYS A 92 -9.64 -8.27 -10.25
CA LYS A 92 -11.05 -7.85 -10.12
C LYS A 92 -11.96 -8.43 -11.21
N GLY A 93 -11.44 -9.29 -12.09
CA GLY A 93 -12.23 -9.95 -13.14
C GLY A 93 -12.29 -9.21 -14.47
N ASP A 94 -11.50 -8.15 -14.69
CA ASP A 94 -11.44 -7.47 -15.99
C ASP A 94 -10.79 -8.39 -17.05
N ALA A 95 -11.59 -8.83 -18.02
CA ALA A 95 -11.17 -9.74 -19.09
C ALA A 95 -10.12 -9.12 -20.03
N ALA A 96 -10.18 -7.81 -20.28
CA ALA A 96 -9.20 -7.12 -21.11
C ALA A 96 -7.84 -7.03 -20.39
N ALA A 97 -7.86 -6.77 -19.08
CA ALA A 97 -6.65 -6.80 -18.26
C ALA A 97 -6.03 -8.20 -18.17
N LYS A 98 -6.85 -9.26 -18.05
CA LYS A 98 -6.37 -10.65 -18.10
C LYS A 98 -5.72 -10.99 -19.44
N ALA A 99 -6.31 -10.56 -20.55
CA ALA A 99 -5.73 -10.78 -21.87
C ALA A 99 -4.41 -10.03 -22.06
N GLN A 100 -4.33 -8.80 -21.55
CA GLN A 100 -3.10 -8.01 -21.56
C GLN A 100 -1.97 -8.68 -20.74
N LEU A 101 -2.28 -9.36 -19.63
CA LEU A 101 -1.30 -10.16 -18.89
C LEU A 101 -0.83 -11.40 -19.65
N GLN A 102 -1.69 -12.00 -20.46
CA GLN A 102 -1.36 -13.15 -21.30
C GLN A 102 -0.56 -12.77 -22.55
N GLY A 103 -0.28 -11.48 -22.76
CA GLY A 103 0.43 -10.99 -23.93
C GLY A 103 -0.38 -11.12 -25.22
N LEU A 104 -1.70 -11.29 -25.10
CA LEU A 104 -2.60 -11.39 -26.24
C LEU A 104 -2.94 -9.99 -26.74
N ASN A 105 -2.72 -9.75 -28.03
CA ASN A 105 -3.22 -8.54 -28.66
C ASN A 105 -4.74 -8.65 -28.87
N PRO A 106 -5.49 -7.53 -28.97
CA PRO A 106 -6.95 -7.56 -29.15
C PRO A 106 -7.41 -8.40 -30.34
N GLU A 107 -6.66 -8.39 -31.44
CA GLU A 107 -6.93 -9.22 -32.62
C GLU A 107 -6.71 -10.72 -32.35
N GLN A 108 -5.64 -11.07 -31.62
CA GLN A 108 -5.37 -12.46 -31.25
C GLN A 108 -6.41 -12.98 -30.26
N GLN A 109 -6.86 -12.13 -29.33
CA GLN A 109 -7.95 -12.44 -28.42
C GLN A 109 -9.25 -12.65 -29.19
N ALA A 110 -9.58 -11.78 -30.15
CA ALA A 110 -10.78 -11.94 -30.98
C ALA A 110 -10.73 -13.22 -31.84
N GLN A 111 -9.55 -13.57 -32.39
CA GLN A 111 -9.35 -14.81 -33.13
C GLN A 111 -9.49 -16.04 -32.24
N MET A 112 -8.91 -16.03 -31.03
CA MET A 112 -9.09 -17.11 -30.06
C MET A 112 -10.54 -17.24 -29.61
N ASP A 113 -11.21 -16.12 -29.33
CA ASP A 113 -12.62 -16.11 -28.94
C ASP A 113 -13.52 -16.66 -30.04
N ALA A 114 -13.26 -16.28 -31.30
CA ALA A 114 -14.00 -16.79 -32.46
C ALA A 114 -13.75 -18.30 -32.67
N ALA A 115 -12.50 -18.75 -32.56
CA ALA A 115 -12.14 -20.16 -32.70
C ALA A 115 -12.78 -21.03 -31.59
N MET A 116 -12.69 -20.58 -30.33
CA MET A 116 -13.30 -21.25 -29.18
C MET A 116 -14.81 -21.31 -29.31
N LYS A 117 -15.44 -20.21 -29.77
CA LYS A 117 -16.89 -20.16 -30.00
C LYS A 117 -17.33 -21.11 -31.11
N GLY A 118 -16.53 -21.26 -32.17
CA GLY A 118 -16.79 -22.23 -33.24
C GLY A 118 -16.73 -23.69 -32.77
N MET A 119 -15.79 -24.04 -31.90
CA MET A 119 -15.64 -25.41 -31.39
C MET A 119 -16.58 -25.76 -30.23
N THR A 120 -16.74 -24.83 -29.29
CA THR A 120 -17.37 -25.11 -27.99
C THR A 120 -18.72 -24.40 -27.82
N GLY A 121 -19.11 -23.55 -28.77
CA GLY A 121 -20.29 -22.68 -28.67
C GLY A 121 -20.10 -21.49 -27.74
N LYS A 122 -18.99 -21.42 -26.99
CA LYS A 122 -18.63 -20.34 -26.06
C LYS A 122 -17.26 -19.75 -26.34
N SER A 123 -17.08 -18.46 -26.14
CA SER A 123 -15.76 -17.80 -26.26
C SER A 123 -14.89 -18.01 -25.00
N LEU A 124 -13.59 -17.76 -25.12
CA LEU A 124 -12.66 -17.81 -23.98
C LEU A 124 -13.03 -16.73 -22.95
N THR A 125 -13.47 -15.56 -23.42
CA THR A 125 -13.98 -14.48 -22.57
C THR A 125 -15.24 -14.89 -21.79
N GLU A 126 -16.17 -15.63 -22.42
CA GLU A 126 -17.34 -16.19 -21.74
C GLU A 126 -16.93 -17.24 -20.71
N PHE A 127 -15.96 -18.10 -21.01
CA PHE A 127 -15.41 -19.04 -20.02
C PHE A 127 -14.78 -18.36 -18.81
N ASN A 128 -13.99 -17.31 -19.05
CA ASN A 128 -13.29 -16.58 -17.99
C ASN A 128 -14.22 -15.76 -17.08
N SER A 129 -15.46 -15.53 -17.51
CA SER A 129 -16.49 -14.80 -16.77
C SER A 129 -17.55 -15.72 -16.15
N MET A 130 -17.53 -17.02 -16.46
CA MET A 130 -18.40 -17.99 -15.81
C MET A 130 -17.96 -18.26 -14.37
N SER A 131 -18.94 -18.29 -13.47
CA SER A 131 -18.76 -18.78 -12.11
C SER A 131 -18.47 -20.29 -12.09
N ASP A 132 -17.91 -20.79 -11.00
CA ASP A 132 -17.66 -22.23 -10.81
C ASP A 132 -18.94 -23.07 -10.97
N ALA A 133 -20.09 -22.52 -10.58
CA ALA A 133 -21.40 -23.14 -10.74
C ALA A 133 -21.82 -23.24 -12.22
N GLU A 134 -21.60 -22.17 -12.98
CA GLU A 134 -21.88 -22.13 -14.43
C GLU A 134 -20.92 -23.03 -15.20
N MET A 135 -19.65 -23.12 -14.81
CA MET A 135 -18.69 -24.07 -15.38
C MET A 135 -19.12 -25.51 -15.15
N LYS A 136 -19.55 -25.89 -13.94
CA LYS A 136 -20.07 -27.24 -13.67
C LYS A 136 -21.36 -27.55 -14.43
N ALA A 137 -22.24 -26.57 -14.61
CA ALA A 137 -23.46 -26.75 -15.39
C ALA A 137 -23.12 -26.99 -16.88
N TYR A 138 -22.21 -26.19 -17.42
CA TYR A 138 -21.72 -26.36 -18.78
C TYR A 138 -20.99 -27.70 -18.99
N GLN A 139 -20.15 -28.12 -18.04
CA GLN A 139 -19.46 -29.40 -18.11
C GLN A 139 -20.45 -30.58 -18.17
N ARG A 140 -21.53 -30.54 -17.38
CA ARG A 140 -22.61 -31.54 -17.43
C ARG A 140 -23.39 -31.51 -18.75
N ASP A 141 -23.60 -30.35 -19.35
CA ASP A 141 -24.27 -30.24 -20.64
C ASP A 141 -23.40 -30.80 -21.78
N MET A 142 -22.08 -30.56 -21.72
CA MET A 142 -21.13 -31.13 -22.67
C MET A 142 -20.96 -32.64 -22.48
N GLU A 143 -20.94 -33.14 -21.25
CA GLU A 143 -20.90 -34.57 -20.95
C GLU A 143 -22.16 -35.27 -21.49
N LYS A 144 -23.35 -34.65 -21.39
CA LYS A 144 -24.57 -35.19 -22.00
C LYS A 144 -24.56 -35.17 -23.53
N LYS A 145 -23.95 -34.16 -24.16
CA LYS A 145 -23.94 -33.98 -25.62
C LYS A 145 -22.84 -34.79 -26.32
N TYR A 146 -21.69 -34.96 -25.67
CA TYR A 146 -20.47 -35.50 -26.26
C TYR A 146 -19.83 -36.64 -25.45
N GLY A 147 -20.29 -36.89 -24.22
CA GLY A 147 -19.89 -38.04 -23.43
C GLY A 147 -20.67 -39.28 -23.89
N LYS A 148 -20.00 -40.14 -24.65
CA LYS A 148 -20.39 -41.55 -24.77
C LYS A 148 -19.97 -42.30 -23.52
#